data_AF-A0A920NRP2-F1
#
_entry.id   AF-A0A920NRP2-F1
#
_cell.length_a   1.000
_cell.length_b   1.000
_cell.length_c   1.000
_cell.angle_alpha   90.00
_cell.angle_beta   90.00
_cell.angle_gamma   90.00
#
_symmetry.space_group_name_H-M   'P 1'
#
loop_
_entity.id
_entity.type
_entity.pdbx_description
1 polymer ?
#
loop_
_entity_poly.entity_id
_entity_poly.type
_entity_poly.pdbx_seq_one_letter_code
_entity_poly.pdbx_strand_id
1 'polypeptide(L)'
;MEIIATGDVYFLSKEDYHTHRILRTIDLNTTLSQLPLNETKDQRHFFRSEKEMIDLFPSSMTAINNSQYLAERCKTDWITPIQSSQNCH
;
A
#
# COMPACT_ATOMS: atom_id res chain seq x y z
N MET A 1 4.62 -23.15 2.03
CA MET A 1 3.90 -21.91 1.66
C MET A 1 4.88 -20.77 1.91
N GLU A 2 5.14 -19.91 0.92
CA GLU A 2 6.07 -18.79 1.09
C GLU A 2 5.40 -17.66 1.88
N ILE A 3 6.10 -17.12 2.89
CA ILE A 3 5.63 -15.97 3.66
C ILE A 3 6.20 -14.72 3.00
N ILE A 4 5.35 -13.70 2.84
CA ILE A 4 5.70 -12.43 2.18
C ILE A 4 5.38 -11.31 3.17
N ALA A 5 6.34 -10.40 3.38
CA ALA A 5 6.14 -9.23 4.24
C ALA A 5 5.49 -8.09 3.45
N THR A 6 4.42 -7.50 4.00
CA THR A 6 3.80 -6.30 3.46
C THR A 6 3.75 -5.22 4.53
N GLY A 7 3.79 -3.95 4.12
CA GLY A 7 3.74 -2.81 5.05
C GLY A 7 2.33 -2.44 5.53
N ASP A 8 1.28 -3.06 4.95
CA ASP A 8 -0.14 -2.71 5.13
C ASP A 8 -0.36 -1.18 5.08
N VAL A 9 0.05 -0.56 3.97
CA VAL A 9 0.19 0.89 3.81
C VAL A 9 -1.12 1.54 3.36
N TYR A 10 -1.54 2.58 4.07
CA TYR A 10 -2.75 3.38 3.77
C TYR A 10 -2.42 4.84 3.46
N PHE A 11 -1.27 5.33 3.92
CA PHE A 11 -0.86 6.71 3.75
C PHE A 11 0.66 6.83 3.60
N LEU A 12 1.16 7.97 3.11
CA LEU A 12 2.56 8.10 2.73
C LEU A 12 3.45 8.28 3.96
N SER A 13 3.18 9.27 4.80
CA SER A 13 3.97 9.56 6.00
C SER A 13 3.16 9.38 7.29
N LYS A 14 3.83 9.34 8.45
CA LYS A 14 3.15 9.17 9.75
C LYS A 14 2.15 10.32 10.03
N GLU A 15 2.47 11.51 9.55
CA GLU A 15 1.69 12.73 9.71
C GLU A 15 0.34 12.67 8.96
N ASP A 16 0.27 11.89 7.89
CA ASP A 16 -0.93 11.72 7.06
C ASP A 16 -2.06 10.92 7.74
N TYR A 17 -1.82 10.38 8.94
CA TYR A 17 -2.85 9.68 9.72
C TYR A 17 -4.12 10.52 9.94
N HIS A 18 -3.97 11.83 10.16
CA HIS A 18 -5.12 12.73 10.31
C HIS A 18 -5.89 12.89 9.00
N THR A 19 -5.18 13.02 7.88
CA THR A 19 -5.76 13.06 6.53
C THR A 19 -6.53 11.78 6.22
N HIS A 20 -5.96 10.61 6.53
CA HIS A 20 -6.65 9.32 6.41
C HIS A 20 -7.99 9.32 7.15
N ARG A 21 -8.01 9.74 8.42
CA ARG A 21 -9.25 9.82 9.20
C ARG A 21 -10.28 10.76 8.58
N ILE A 22 -9.85 11.92 8.09
CA ILE A 22 -10.75 12.87 7.41
C ILE A 22 -11.35 12.23 6.15
N LEU A 23 -10.54 11.55 5.33
CA LEU A 23 -11.05 10.86 4.14
C LEU A 23 -12.06 9.77 4.49
N ARG A 24 -11.82 8.99 5.56
CA ARG A 24 -12.79 7.99 6.06
C ARG A 24 -14.09 8.62 6.55
N THR A 25 -14.04 9.79 7.19
CA THR A 25 -15.27 10.48 7.60
C THR A 25 -16.12 10.94 6.42
N ILE A 26 -15.47 11.41 5.35
CA ILE A 26 -16.15 11.82 4.12
C ILE A 26 -16.81 10.60 3.45
N ASP A 27 -16.06 9.51 3.29
CA ASP A 27 -16.55 8.25 2.70
C ASP A 27 -17.78 7.69 3.43
N LEU A 28 -17.76 7.73 4.76
CA LEU A 28 -18.82 7.19 5.61
C LEU A 28 -19.94 8.20 5.94
N ASN A 29 -19.85 9.42 5.41
CA ASN A 29 -20.76 10.52 5.72
C ASN A 29 -20.98 10.69 7.24
N THR A 30 -19.89 10.72 7.99
CA THR A 30 -19.87 10.84 9.46
C THR A 30 -18.98 12.00 9.91
N THR A 31 -18.93 12.26 11.21
CA THR A 31 -18.02 13.25 11.81
C THR A 31 -16.79 12.58 12.42
N LEU A 32 -15.70 13.33 12.63
CA LEU A 32 -14.47 12.78 13.25
C LEU A 32 -14.69 12.20 14.66
N SER A 33 -15.66 12.71 15.41
CA SER A 33 -16.03 12.22 16.75
C SER A 33 -16.88 10.94 16.70
N GLN A 34 -17.54 10.67 15.57
CA GLN A 34 -18.39 9.50 15.34
C GLN A 34 -17.77 8.47 14.41
N LEU A 35 -16.50 8.66 14.00
CA LEU A 35 -15.79 7.75 13.13
C LEU A 35 -15.52 6.42 13.87
N PRO A 36 -16.06 5.28 13.39
CA PRO A 36 -15.82 3.98 14.02
C PRO A 36 -14.34 3.60 13.99
N LEU A 37 -13.82 3.01 15.07
CA LEU A 37 -12.40 2.67 15.17
C LEU A 37 -11.97 1.65 14.12
N ASN A 38 -12.83 0.68 13.80
CA ASN A 38 -12.60 -0.35 12.79
C ASN A 38 -12.59 0.19 11.35
N GLU A 39 -13.07 1.41 11.13
CA GLU A 39 -13.04 2.08 9.83
C GLU A 39 -11.73 2.85 9.58
N THR A 40 -10.81 2.79 10.55
CA THR A 40 -9.52 3.47 10.50
C THR A 40 -8.38 2.50 10.76
N LYS A 41 -7.20 2.85 10.25
CA LYS A 41 -5.94 2.17 10.53
C LYS A 41 -5.13 3.07 11.43
N ASP A 42 -4.36 2.47 12.34
CA ASP A 42 -3.54 3.25 13.26
C ASP A 42 -2.34 3.93 12.56
N GLN A 43 -1.59 4.76 13.29
CA GLN A 43 -0.48 5.57 12.77
C GLN A 43 0.69 4.75 12.20
N ARG A 44 0.70 3.43 12.37
CA ARG A 44 1.75 2.54 11.88
C ARG A 44 1.52 2.10 10.43
N HIS A 45 0.47 2.57 9.76
CA HIS A 45 0.14 2.16 8.40
C HIS A 45 0.65 3.16 7.33
N PHE A 46 1.85 3.69 7.53
CA PHE A 46 2.54 4.59 6.59
C PHE A 46 3.58 3.85 5.73
N PHE A 47 4.02 4.48 4.64
CA PHE A 47 5.06 3.94 3.76
C PHE A 47 6.44 4.03 4.41
N ARG A 48 6.89 2.90 4.98
CA ARG A 48 8.16 2.76 5.68
C ARG A 48 9.37 2.70 4.74
N SER A 49 10.50 3.14 5.26
CA SER A 49 11.80 2.78 4.69
C SER A 49 12.11 1.28 4.86
N GLU A 50 13.04 0.76 4.05
CA GLU A 50 13.53 -0.63 4.17
C GLU A 50 14.03 -0.94 5.58
N LYS A 51 14.80 -0.02 6.17
CA LYS A 51 15.30 -0.17 7.54
C LYS A 51 14.15 -0.31 8.55
N GLU A 52 13.12 0.53 8.46
CA GLU A 52 11.96 0.43 9.36
C GLU A 52 11.17 -0.87 9.14
N MET A 53 11.15 -1.42 7.91
CA MET A 53 10.56 -2.73 7.64
C MET A 53 11.38 -3.87 8.25
N ILE A 54 12.71 -3.81 8.18
CA ILE A 54 13.61 -4.77 8.85
C ILE A 54 13.40 -4.73 10.37
N ASP A 55 13.31 -3.52 10.94
CA ASP A 55 13.09 -3.32 12.37
C ASP A 55 11.70 -3.85 12.81
N LEU A 56 10.70 -3.89 11.91
CA LEU A 56 9.36 -4.43 12.16
C LEU A 56 9.31 -5.98 12.11
N PHE A 57 10.19 -6.60 11.31
CA PHE A 57 10.24 -8.05 11.09
C PHE A 57 11.64 -8.65 11.37
N PRO A 58 12.22 -8.43 12.56
CA PRO A 58 13.64 -8.72 12.81
C PRO A 58 14.01 -10.21 12.68
N SER A 59 13.07 -11.12 12.93
CA SER A 59 13.27 -12.58 12.82
C SER A 59 12.75 -13.18 11.52
N SER A 60 12.26 -12.36 10.59
CA SER A 60 11.56 -12.81 9.38
C SER A 60 12.16 -12.22 8.11
N MET A 61 13.50 -12.13 8.04
CA MET A 61 14.21 -11.58 6.88
C MET A 61 13.86 -12.30 5.57
N THR A 62 13.61 -13.61 5.62
CA THR A 62 13.12 -14.38 4.46
C THR A 62 11.83 -13.80 3.89
N ALA A 63 10.90 -13.33 4.73
CA ALA A 63 9.65 -12.74 4.25
C ALA A 63 9.86 -11.39 3.54
N ILE A 64 10.83 -10.59 3.98
CA ILE A 64 11.22 -9.35 3.32
C ILE A 64 11.87 -9.65 1.97
N ASN A 65 12.83 -10.58 1.93
CA ASN A 65 13.51 -10.97 0.69
C ASN A 65 12.55 -11.56 -0.34
N ASN A 66 11.56 -12.34 0.11
CA ASN A 66 10.51 -12.88 -0.77
C ASN A 66 9.69 -11.75 -1.41
N SER A 67 9.40 -10.67 -0.69
CA SER A 67 8.69 -9.51 -1.24
C SER A 67 9.49 -8.84 -2.37
N GLN A 68 10.80 -8.66 -2.19
CA GLN A 68 11.68 -8.12 -3.24
C GLN A 68 11.76 -9.07 -4.44
N TYR A 69 12.02 -10.36 -4.19
CA TYR A 69 12.11 -11.37 -5.25
C TYR A 69 10.83 -11.44 -6.10
N LEU A 70 9.65 -11.35 -5.45
CA LEU A 70 8.37 -11.30 -6.14
C LEU A 70 8.25 -10.03 -6.99
N ALA A 71 8.59 -8.86 -6.41
CA ALA A 71 8.52 -7.58 -7.11
C ALA A 71 9.39 -7.54 -8.37
N GLU A 72 10.61 -8.06 -8.32
CA GLU A 72 11.54 -8.14 -9.47
C GLU A 72 11.02 -9.04 -10.61
N ARG A 73 10.06 -9.93 -10.32
CA ARG A 73 9.46 -10.87 -11.28
C ARG A 73 8.08 -10.46 -11.76
N CYS A 74 7.53 -9.38 -11.22
CA CYS A 74 6.28 -8.83 -11.69
C CYS A 74 6.45 -8.35 -13.14
N LYS A 75 5.53 -8.76 -14.02
CA LYS A 75 5.48 -8.25 -15.39
C LYS A 75 5.12 -6.76 -15.34
N THR A 76 5.99 -5.91 -15.87
CA THR A 76 5.78 -4.47 -15.98
C THR A 76 5.17 -4.06 -17.31
N ASP A 77 5.31 -4.90 -18.33
CA ASP A 77 4.86 -4.61 -19.67
C ASP A 77 3.38 -4.99 -19.80
N TRP A 78 2.52 -3.98 -19.69
CA TRP A 78 1.11 -4.09 -20.02
C TRP A 78 0.95 -3.71 -21.49
N ILE A 79 0.51 -4.65 -22.33
CA ILE A 79 0.19 -4.36 -23.72
C ILE A 79 -1.01 -3.40 -23.71
N THR A 80 -0.79 -2.15 -24.10
CA THR A 80 -1.86 -1.22 -24.46
C THR A 80 -2.34 -1.55 -25.87
N PRO A 81 -3.60 -2.00 -26.06
CA PRO A 81 -4.13 -2.22 -27.40
C PRO A 81 -4.56 -0.88 -28.01
N ILE A 82 -3.62 0.02 -28.32
CA ILE A 82 -3.92 1.23 -29.09
C ILE A 82 -2.71 1.67 -29.93
N GLN A 83 -2.27 0.87 -30.90
CA GLN A 83 -1.67 1.35 -32.17
C GLN A 83 -1.81 0.28 -33.27
N SER A 84 -3.05 -0.02 -33.67
CA SER A 84 -3.32 -0.73 -34.94
C SER A 84 -4.49 -0.07 -35.70
N SER A 85 -4.48 1.26 -35.75
CA SER A 85 -5.27 2.04 -36.70
C SER A 85 -4.36 2.88 -37.59
N GLN A 86 -3.43 2.22 -38.26
CA GLN A 86 -3.08 2.64 -39.61
C GLN A 86 -4.08 1.95 -40.54
N ASN A 87 -4.73 2.73 -41.41
CA ASN A 87 -5.72 2.38 -42.45
C ASN A 87 -7.19 2.70 -42.13
N CYS A 88 -7.49 4.00 -41.98
CA CYS A 88 -8.75 4.58 -42.46
C CYS A 88 -8.44 5.80 -43.33
N HIS A 89 -8.07 5.55 -44.58
CA HIS A 89 -8.32 6.43 -45.73
C HIS A 89 -8.88 5.57 -46.86
#